data_AF-A0A848I6E8-F1
#
_entry.id   AF-A0A848I6E8-F1
#
_cell.length_a   1.000
_cell.length_b   1.000
_cell.length_c   1.000
_cell.angle_alpha   90.00
_cell.angle_beta   90.00
_cell.angle_gamma   90.00
#
_symmetry.space_group_name_H-M   'P 1'
#
loop_
_entity.id
_entity.type
_entity.pdbx_description
1 polymer ?
#
loop_
_entity_poly.entity_id
_entity_poly.type
_entity_poly.pdbx_seq_one_letter_code
_entity_poly.pdbx_strand_id
1 'polypeptide(L)' 'MDEKIQSLLHALERAPQWLRNELASKDAGVRSSAEETMATMIANALDGGTGHSTKD' A
#
# COMPACT_ATOMS: atom_id res chain seq x y z
N MET A 1 -18.46 -5.30 1.42
CA MET A 1 -17.33 -4.36 1.51
C MET A 1 -16.88 -4.08 0.09
N ASP A 2 -16.56 -2.84 -0.27
CA ASP A 2 -16.09 -2.51 -1.62
C ASP A 2 -14.75 -3.22 -1.93
N GLU A 3 -14.61 -3.86 -3.09
CA GLU A 3 -13.42 -4.63 -3.48
C GLU A 3 -12.15 -3.76 -3.47
N LYS A 4 -12.28 -2.47 -3.79
CA LYS A 4 -11.18 -1.52 -3.72
C LYS A 4 -10.78 -1.24 -2.28
N ILE A 5 -11.74 -1.16 -1.37
CA ILE A 5 -11.46 -1.01 0.06
C ILE A 5 -10.74 -2.26 0.59
N GLN A 6 -11.10 -3.46 0.14
CA GLN A 6 -10.36 -4.68 0.53
C GLN A 6 -8.93 -4.68 0.00
N SER A 7 -8.72 -4.24 -1.24
CA SER A 7 -7.38 -4.13 -1.85
C SER A 7 -6.50 -3.10 -1.12
N LEU A 8 -7.08 -1.97 -0.70
CA LEU A 8 -6.40 -0.96 0.11
C LEU A 8 -6.01 -1.52 1.48
N LEU A 9 -6.93 -2.18 2.18
CA LEU A 9 -6.65 -2.80 3.48
C LEU A 9 -5.53 -3.83 3.37
N HIS A 10 -5.54 -4.65 2.32
CA HIS A 10 -4.51 -5.65 2.09
C HIS A 10 -3.12 -5.01 1.82
N ALA A 11 -3.09 -3.88 1.12
CA ALA A 11 -1.85 -3.10 0.92
C ALA A 11 -1.31 -2.54 2.25
N LEU A 12 -2.20 -2.06 3.13
CA LEU A 12 -1.85 -1.55 4.46
C LEU A 12 -1.37 -2.66 5.41
N GLU A 13 -1.99 -3.84 5.34
CA GLU A 13 -1.59 -5.02 6.11
C GLU A 13 -0.19 -5.50 5.71
N ARG A 14 0.12 -5.45 4.41
CA ARG A 14 1.42 -5.84 3.85
C ARG A 14 2.49 -4.76 3.98
N ALA A 15 2.13 -3.55 4.41
CA ALA A 15 3.08 -2.46 4.60
C ALA A 15 4.13 -2.86 5.66
N PRO A 16 5.42 -2.87 5.31
CA PRO A 16 6.48 -3.32 6.20
C PRO A 16 6.69 -2.35 7.38
N GLN A 17 7.22 -2.87 8.49
CA GLN A 17 7.40 -2.08 9.72
C GLN A 17 8.32 -0.86 9.53
N TRP A 18 9.35 -0.96 8.69
CA TRP A 18 10.22 0.17 8.38
C TRP A 18 9.45 1.32 7.73
N LEU A 19 8.50 1.03 6.84
CA LEU A 19 7.68 2.05 6.17
C LEU A 19 6.77 2.78 7.16
N ARG A 20 6.23 2.06 8.14
CA ARG A 20 5.44 2.66 9.22
C ARG A 20 6.29 3.58 10.11
N ASN A 21 7.53 3.19 10.39
CA ASN A 21 8.48 4.03 11.13
C ASN A 21 8.87 5.29 10.34
N GLU A 22 9.06 5.16 9.02
CA GLU A 22 9.40 6.30 8.18
C GLU A 22 8.21 7.27 7.99
N LEU A 23 6.99 6.76 7.87
CA LEU A 23 5.76 7.57 7.89
C LEU A 23 5.59 8.33 9.23
N ALA A 24 5.99 7.71 10.34
CA ALA A 24 5.99 8.34 11.66
C ALA A 24 7.21 9.24 11.91
N SER A 25 8.14 9.34 10.96
CA SER A 25 9.36 10.12 11.11
C SER A 25 9.08 11.62 11.16
N LYS A 26 9.85 12.34 11.97
CA LYS A 26 9.84 13.81 12.02
C LYS A 26 10.57 14.44 10.84
N ASP A 27 11.39 13.65 10.15
CA ASP A 27 12.11 14.09 8.96
C ASP A 27 11.18 14.10 7.76
N ALA A 28 11.00 15.27 7.15
CA ALA A 28 10.09 15.44 6.03
C ALA A 28 10.55 14.71 4.76
N GLY A 29 11.86 14.56 4.54
CA GLY A 29 12.39 13.81 3.41
C GLY A 29 12.13 12.32 3.55
N VAL A 30 12.38 11.78 4.75
CA VAL A 30 12.08 10.37 5.08
C VAL A 30 10.59 10.08 4.95
N ARG A 31 9.73 10.96 5.48
CA ARG A 31 8.28 10.80 5.39
C ARG A 31 7.80 10.85 3.93
N SER A 32 8.31 11.78 3.12
CA SER A 32 7.93 11.91 1.71
C SER A 32 8.28 10.66 0.90
N SER A 33 9.46 10.09 1.12
CA SER A 33 9.88 8.83 0.48
C SER A 33 8.99 7.65 0.88
N ALA A 34 8.59 7.61 2.15
CA ALA A 34 7.67 6.59 2.65
C ALA A 34 6.27 6.74 2.07
N GLU A 35 5.76 7.97 1.95
CA GLU A 35 4.48 8.27 1.30
C GLU A 35 4.48 7.85 -0.18
N GLU A 36 5.54 8.13 -0.93
CA GLU A 36 5.70 7.68 -2.33
C GLU A 36 5.71 6.16 -2.46
N THR A 37 6.43 5.49 -1.56
CA THR A 37 6.47 4.01 -1.54
C THR A 37 5.09 3.44 -1.22
N MET A 38 4.38 4.04 -0.25
CA MET A 38 3.03 3.63 0.14
C MET A 38 2.02 3.85 -0.98
N ALA A 39 2.10 4.98 -1.70
CA ALA A 39 1.29 5.25 -2.88
C ALA A 39 1.54 4.21 -3.98
N THR A 40 2.80 3.81 -4.20
CA THR A 40 3.14 2.74 -5.15
C THR A 40 2.57 1.39 -4.74
N MET A 41 2.62 1.03 -3.45
CA MET A 41 2.01 -0.22 -2.96
C MET A 41 0.49 -0.23 -3.13
N ILE A 42 -0.16 0.91 -2.85
CA ILE A 42 -1.60 1.09 -3.06
C ILE A 42 -1.93 1.00 -4.54
N ALA A 43 -1.19 1.68 -5.42
CA ALA A 43 -1.38 1.62 -6.85
C ALA A 43 -1.24 0.18 -7.38
N ASN A 44 -0.22 -0.55 -6.95
CA ASN A 44 -0.03 -1.96 -7.29
C ASN A 44 -1.17 -2.86 -6.79
N ALA A 45 -1.70 -2.60 -5.59
CA ALA A 45 -2.83 -3.35 -5.05
C ALA A 45 -4.14 -3.05 -5.79
N LEU A 46 -4.34 -1.79 -6.22
CA LEU A 46 -5.49 -1.38 -7.02
C LEU A 46 -5.41 -1.89 -8.47
N ASP A 47 -4.21 -1.94 -9.05
CA ASP A 47 -3.96 -2.46 -10.40
C ASP A 47 -4.09 -4.00 -10.44
N GLY A 48 -3.47 -4.68 -9.47
CA GLY A 48 -3.56 -6.13 -9.29
C GLY A 48 -4.96 -6.65 -8.90
N GLY A 49 -5.85 -5.79 -8.42
CA GLY A 49 -7.27 -6.08 -8.18
C GLY A 49 -8.06 -6.39 -9.46
N THR A 50 -7.54 -6.00 -10.63
CA THR A 50 -8.16 -6.32 -11.94
C THR A 50 -7.77 -7.72 -12.46
N GLY A 51 -6.97 -8.48 -11.71
CA GLY A 51 -6.34 -9.72 -12.15
C GLY A 51 -6.82 -11.03 -11.50
N HIS A 52 -7.74 -11.02 -10.53
CA HIS A 52 -8.24 -12.28 -9.94
C HIS A 52 -9.36 -12.90 -10.79
N SER A 53 -9.01 -13.29 -12.01
CA SER A 53 -9.70 -14.31 -12.80
C SER A 53 -8.69 -15.40 -13.15
N THR A 54 -8.43 -16.29 -12.22
CA THR A 54 -7.86 -17.62 -12.45
C THR A 54 -8.47 -18.52 -11.38
N LYS A 55 -9.71 -18.98 -11.60
CA LYS A 55 -10.06 -20.28 -12.20
C LYS A 55 -9.53 -21.46 -11.37
N ASP A 56 -10.44 -22.05 -10.61
CA ASP A 56 -10.54 -23.49 -10.41
C ASP A 56 -11.97 -23.91 -10.79
#